data_AF-A0A383DTA8-F1
#
_entry.id   AF-A0A383DTA8-F1
#
_cell.length_a   1.000
_cell.length_b   1.000
_cell.length_c   1.000
_cell.angle_alpha   90.00
_cell.angle_beta   90.00
_cell.angle_gamma   90.00
#
_symmetry.space_group_name_H-M   'P 1'
#
loop_
_entity.id
_entity.type
_entity.pdbx_description
1 polymer ?
#
loop_
_entity_poly.entity_id
_entity_poly.type
_entity_poly.pdbx_seq_one_letter_code
_entity_poly.pdbx_strand_id
1 'polypeptide(L)'
;FDGKYGGMWRARGRIPSKLCGLTFTAYGFDVSSYYVRDKDSERPETAWLMEGVGNGEKIGDFGLVGGGAAGLELDRYDVEFGTPHDSYLLAHSVGHTNLMLQVNEEIHFSVRGYHGGGTENPMVRADMIFYKTPNDGGVFAPGSLSWCGSLSHNNYNNNVSRITENAIRGFLKDNPLP
;
A
#
# COMPACT_ATOMS: atom_id res chain seq x y z
N PHE A 1 -1.12 -31.40 -10.65
CA PHE A 1 -0.89 -31.01 -9.23
C PHE A 1 0.36 -31.72 -8.71
N ASP A 2 1.17 -31.08 -7.87
CA ASP A 2 2.50 -31.55 -7.44
C ASP A 2 2.54 -32.24 -6.06
N GLY A 3 1.38 -32.42 -5.42
CA GLY A 3 1.24 -33.14 -4.15
C GLY A 3 1.64 -32.36 -2.89
N LYS A 4 1.96 -31.06 -3.01
CA LYS A 4 2.27 -30.22 -1.84
C LYS A 4 1.01 -29.79 -1.08
N TYR A 5 1.17 -29.43 0.20
CA TYR A 5 0.08 -29.01 1.09
C TYR A 5 -0.72 -27.79 0.60
N GLY A 6 -0.08 -26.87 -0.14
CA GLY A 6 -0.73 -25.64 -0.63
C GLY A 6 -1.18 -24.70 0.50
N GLY A 7 -2.23 -23.91 0.23
CA GLY A 7 -2.82 -22.95 1.17
C GLY A 7 -2.15 -21.57 1.16
N MET A 8 -2.41 -20.79 2.20
CA MET A 8 -1.91 -19.42 2.32
C MET A 8 -0.39 -19.38 2.44
N TRP A 9 0.24 -18.44 1.73
CA TRP A 9 1.67 -18.18 1.80
C TRP A 9 2.15 -17.91 3.24
N ARG A 10 1.34 -17.16 4.01
CA ARG A 10 1.58 -16.87 5.43
C ARG A 10 1.65 -18.13 6.30
N ALA A 11 0.72 -19.08 6.11
CA ALA A 11 0.71 -20.36 6.81
C ALA A 11 1.90 -21.28 6.45
N ARG A 12 2.67 -20.91 5.41
CA ARG A 12 3.87 -21.63 4.96
C ARG A 12 5.17 -20.88 5.31
N GLY A 13 5.11 -19.85 6.15
CA GLY A 13 6.28 -19.02 6.51
C GLY A 13 6.83 -18.22 5.33
N ARG A 14 6.01 -17.98 4.31
CA ARG A 14 6.33 -17.24 3.08
C ARG A 14 5.48 -15.98 2.97
N ILE A 15 5.33 -15.23 4.07
CA ILE A 15 4.45 -14.05 4.12
C ILE A 15 4.81 -13.08 2.97
N PRO A 16 3.82 -12.55 2.22
CA PRO A 16 4.07 -11.70 1.04
C PRO A 16 5.00 -10.51 1.29
N SER A 17 4.96 -9.92 2.49
CA SER A 17 5.84 -8.83 2.92
C SER A 17 7.32 -9.14 2.80
N LYS A 18 7.72 -10.42 2.91
CA LYS A 18 9.11 -10.86 2.72
C LYS A 18 9.60 -10.82 1.26
N LEU A 19 8.68 -10.65 0.32
CA LEU A 19 8.97 -10.60 -1.12
C LEU A 19 8.57 -9.25 -1.73
N CYS A 20 7.37 -8.78 -1.40
CA CYS A 20 6.75 -7.58 -1.99
C CYS A 20 6.69 -6.39 -1.01
N GLY A 21 7.18 -6.56 0.23
CA GLY A 21 7.27 -5.49 1.23
C GLY A 21 5.98 -5.19 1.99
N LEU A 22 4.80 -5.60 1.52
CA LEU A 22 3.52 -5.37 2.21
C LEU A 22 2.79 -6.69 2.53
N THR A 23 1.94 -6.66 3.56
CA THR A 23 1.10 -7.79 4.00
C THR A 23 -0.38 -7.45 3.90
N PHE A 24 -1.16 -8.37 3.32
CA PHE A 24 -2.62 -8.24 3.26
C PHE A 24 -3.23 -8.11 4.65
N THR A 25 -4.01 -7.04 4.85
CA THR A 25 -4.47 -6.62 6.18
C THR A 25 -5.97 -6.43 6.27
N ALA A 26 -6.63 -5.98 5.19
CA ALA A 26 -8.05 -5.69 5.21
C ALA A 26 -8.70 -5.73 3.82
N TYR A 27 -10.01 -5.91 3.78
CA TYR A 27 -10.81 -5.84 2.56
C TYR A 27 -12.23 -5.31 2.84
N GLY A 28 -12.86 -4.73 1.82
CA GLY A 28 -14.18 -4.09 1.91
C GLY A 28 -14.59 -3.47 0.58
N PHE A 29 -15.86 -3.63 0.20
CA PHE A 29 -16.33 -3.36 -1.18
C PHE A 29 -17.38 -2.24 -1.28
N ASP A 30 -17.50 -1.39 -0.24
CA ASP A 30 -18.44 -0.28 -0.23
C ASP A 30 -17.87 0.97 -0.90
N VAL A 31 -16.77 1.51 -0.38
CA VAL A 31 -16.09 2.70 -0.90
C VAL A 31 -14.57 2.55 -0.78
N SER A 32 -13.86 3.23 -1.66
CA SER A 32 -12.42 3.42 -1.58
C SER A 32 -12.13 4.83 -1.07
N SER A 33 -11.02 4.99 -0.37
CA SER A 33 -10.54 6.24 0.20
C SER A 33 -9.24 6.71 -0.46
N TYR A 34 -8.50 7.58 0.23
CA TYR A 34 -7.27 8.23 -0.22
C TYR A 34 -6.11 7.99 0.74
N TYR A 35 -4.90 8.37 0.31
CA TYR A 35 -3.70 8.36 1.11
C TYR A 35 -3.34 9.74 1.63
N VAL A 36 -2.71 9.77 2.80
CA VAL A 36 -1.98 10.91 3.34
C VAL A 36 -0.51 10.56 3.41
N ARG A 37 0.35 11.53 3.07
CA ARG A 37 1.81 11.34 3.10
C ARG A 37 2.31 11.09 4.51
N ASP A 38 3.32 10.24 4.62
CA ASP A 38 4.07 10.01 5.85
C ASP A 38 5.43 10.72 5.79
N LYS A 39 6.15 10.76 6.92
CA LYS A 39 7.39 11.53 7.08
C LYS A 39 8.51 11.05 6.16
N ASP A 40 8.58 9.75 5.86
CA ASP A 40 9.64 9.26 4.97
C ASP A 40 9.47 9.78 3.55
N SER A 41 8.27 10.22 3.14
CA SER A 41 8.05 10.84 1.82
C SER A 41 8.73 12.19 1.63
N GLU A 42 9.22 12.81 2.70
CA GLU A 42 9.93 14.10 2.67
C GLU A 42 11.46 13.90 2.59
N ARG A 43 11.93 12.65 2.64
CA ARG A 43 13.35 12.33 2.60
C ARG A 43 13.93 12.56 1.20
N PRO A 44 15.19 13.03 1.11
CA PRO A 44 15.88 13.19 -0.18
C PRO A 44 15.88 11.91 -1.04
N GLU A 45 16.02 10.74 -0.41
CA GLU A 45 16.06 9.41 -1.04
C GLU A 45 14.74 9.04 -1.74
N THR A 46 13.62 9.63 -1.29
CA THR A 46 12.28 9.35 -1.85
C THR A 46 11.71 10.52 -2.63
N ALA A 47 12.40 11.66 -2.67
CA ALA A 47 11.90 12.90 -3.26
C ALA A 47 11.53 12.73 -4.74
N TRP A 48 12.25 11.87 -5.46
CA TRP A 48 12.00 11.56 -6.86
C TRP A 48 10.65 10.84 -7.09
N LEU A 49 10.18 10.02 -6.15
CA LEU A 49 8.86 9.38 -6.25
C LEU A 49 7.73 10.40 -6.04
N MET A 50 7.96 11.36 -5.15
CA MET A 50 6.99 12.37 -4.72
C MET A 50 7.08 13.68 -5.52
N GLU A 51 7.88 13.71 -6.58
CA GLU A 51 8.05 14.89 -7.41
C GLU A 51 6.70 15.35 -7.97
N GLY A 52 6.37 16.63 -7.71
CA GLY A 52 5.12 17.24 -8.13
C GLY A 52 3.89 16.81 -7.33
N VAL A 53 4.04 16.13 -6.19
CA VAL A 53 2.95 15.84 -5.25
C VAL A 53 3.07 16.78 -4.05
N GLY A 54 2.01 17.51 -3.72
CA GLY A 54 2.03 18.49 -2.63
C GLY A 54 2.23 17.83 -1.26
N ASN A 55 2.79 18.57 -0.30
CA ASN A 55 2.71 18.17 1.11
C ASN A 55 1.30 18.54 1.64
N GLY A 56 0.65 17.61 2.32
CA GLY A 56 -0.75 17.75 2.76
C GLY A 56 -1.81 17.55 1.66
N GLU A 57 -1.42 17.27 0.42
CA GLU A 57 -2.37 16.87 -0.64
C GLU A 57 -2.90 15.46 -0.35
N LYS A 58 -4.21 15.25 -0.54
CA LYS A 58 -4.78 13.90 -0.54
C LYS A 58 -4.42 13.17 -1.82
N ILE A 59 -3.77 12.02 -1.69
CA ILE A 59 -3.36 11.22 -2.83
C ILE A 59 -4.51 10.26 -3.17
N GLY A 60 -5.08 10.41 -4.36
CA GLY A 60 -6.12 9.52 -4.87
C GLY A 60 -7.48 9.64 -4.17
N ASP A 61 -7.92 10.85 -3.79
CA ASP A 61 -9.32 11.13 -3.36
C ASP A 61 -10.27 11.21 -4.57
N PHE A 62 -10.11 10.26 -5.48
CA PHE A 62 -10.81 10.09 -6.74
C PHE A 62 -10.52 8.69 -7.29
N GLY A 63 -11.42 8.14 -8.11
CA GLY A 63 -11.17 6.88 -8.82
C GLY A 63 -12.44 6.25 -9.37
N LEU A 64 -12.30 5.42 -10.40
CA LEU A 64 -13.41 4.66 -10.99
C LEU A 64 -13.86 3.51 -10.08
N VAL A 65 -12.98 3.06 -9.18
CA VAL A 65 -13.18 1.90 -8.30
C VAL A 65 -13.42 2.39 -6.88
N GLY A 66 -14.68 2.45 -6.47
CA GLY A 66 -15.07 2.87 -5.11
C GLY A 66 -14.86 4.36 -4.81
N GLY A 67 -14.43 5.17 -5.78
CA GLY A 67 -14.26 6.62 -5.62
C GLY A 67 -12.87 7.06 -5.13
N GLY A 68 -11.91 6.16 -4.96
CA GLY A 68 -10.59 6.47 -4.39
C GLY A 68 -9.50 5.44 -4.69
N ALA A 69 -8.25 5.80 -4.43
CA ALA A 69 -7.07 4.97 -4.72
C ALA A 69 -6.75 3.92 -3.65
N ALA A 70 -7.36 4.00 -2.46
CA ALA A 70 -7.17 3.04 -1.37
C ALA A 70 -8.47 2.29 -1.05
N GLY A 71 -8.64 1.06 -1.54
CA GLY A 71 -9.87 0.31 -1.31
C GLY A 71 -9.92 -1.06 -1.97
N LEU A 72 -11.06 -1.74 -1.77
CA LEU A 72 -11.29 -3.15 -2.08
C LEU A 72 -10.43 -4.11 -1.24
N GLU A 73 -9.11 -4.07 -1.41
CA GLU A 73 -8.14 -4.85 -0.64
C GLU A 73 -6.95 -3.95 -0.29
N LEU A 74 -6.50 -4.04 0.95
CA LEU A 74 -5.44 -3.21 1.52
C LEU A 74 -4.30 -4.09 2.04
N ASP A 75 -3.08 -3.71 1.70
CA ASP A 75 -1.85 -4.27 2.24
C ASP A 75 -1.10 -3.20 3.06
N ARG A 76 -0.52 -3.60 4.20
CA ARG A 76 0.23 -2.69 5.08
C ARG A 76 1.71 -3.03 5.18
N TYR A 77 2.50 -2.05 5.59
CA TYR A 77 3.86 -2.20 6.07
C TYR A 77 3.82 -2.85 7.47
N ASP A 78 4.62 -3.91 7.68
CA ASP A 78 4.78 -4.55 8.98
C ASP A 78 6.12 -5.31 9.07
N VAL A 79 7.05 -4.80 9.89
CA VAL A 79 8.36 -5.43 10.11
C VAL A 79 8.26 -6.78 10.82
N GLU A 80 7.24 -7.00 11.65
CA GLU A 80 7.05 -8.29 12.32
C GLU A 80 6.64 -9.38 11.32
N PHE A 81 5.97 -8.98 10.23
CA PHE A 81 5.66 -9.87 9.11
C PHE A 81 6.74 -9.88 8.03
N GLY A 82 7.81 -9.12 8.20
CA GLY A 82 9.02 -9.21 7.40
C GLY A 82 9.09 -8.21 6.26
N THR A 83 8.39 -7.07 6.35
CA THR A 83 8.75 -5.90 5.55
C THR A 83 10.22 -5.54 5.82
N PRO A 84 11.05 -5.26 4.79
CA PRO A 84 12.45 -4.91 4.98
C PRO A 84 12.63 -3.67 5.88
N HIS A 85 13.59 -3.72 6.81
CA HIS A 85 13.83 -2.66 7.79
C HIS A 85 14.26 -1.32 7.20
N ASP A 86 14.81 -1.34 5.98
CA ASP A 86 15.25 -0.18 5.20
C ASP A 86 14.17 0.35 4.26
N SER A 87 12.91 -0.09 4.43
CA SER A 87 11.80 0.44 3.66
C SER A 87 11.31 1.79 4.19
N TYR A 88 11.09 2.70 3.25
CA TYR A 88 10.45 4.00 3.48
C TYR A 88 8.94 3.85 3.42
N LEU A 89 8.24 4.31 4.47
CA LEU A 89 6.78 4.45 4.44
C LEU A 89 6.43 5.82 3.84
N LEU A 90 5.95 5.83 2.61
CA LEU A 90 5.71 7.06 1.85
C LEU A 90 4.35 7.68 2.15
N ALA A 91 3.33 6.86 2.31
CA ALA A 91 1.98 7.31 2.60
C ALA A 91 1.19 6.18 3.24
N HIS A 92 0.13 6.53 3.98
CA HIS A 92 -0.83 5.57 4.49
C HIS A 92 -2.25 6.07 4.20
N SER A 93 -3.17 5.15 3.94
CA SER A 93 -4.58 5.51 3.72
C SER A 93 -5.35 5.67 5.00
N VAL A 94 -6.37 6.54 4.94
CA VAL A 94 -7.22 6.92 6.07
C VAL A 94 -8.67 7.01 5.62
N GLY A 95 -9.62 7.12 6.55
CA GLY A 95 -11.03 7.35 6.21
C GLY A 95 -11.79 6.11 5.73
N HIS A 96 -11.30 4.91 6.05
CA HIS A 96 -12.01 3.66 5.76
C HIS A 96 -13.26 3.50 6.64
N THR A 97 -14.33 2.97 6.07
CA THR A 97 -15.58 2.72 6.80
C THR A 97 -15.48 1.45 7.66
N ASN A 98 -16.52 1.18 8.45
CA ASN A 98 -16.62 -0.09 9.19
C ASN A 98 -16.93 -1.32 8.31
N LEU A 99 -17.12 -1.13 7.00
CA LEU A 99 -17.24 -2.25 6.05
C LEU A 99 -15.89 -2.68 5.47
N MET A 100 -14.83 -1.89 5.70
CA MET A 100 -13.45 -2.34 5.51
C MET A 100 -13.02 -3.10 6.77
N LEU A 101 -12.88 -4.42 6.66
CA LEU A 101 -12.67 -5.31 7.79
C LEU A 101 -11.27 -5.91 7.76
N GLN A 102 -10.66 -6.05 8.94
CA GLN A 102 -9.42 -6.79 9.08
C GLN A 102 -9.58 -8.26 8.68
N VAL A 103 -8.54 -8.80 8.05
CA VAL A 103 -8.48 -10.20 7.65
C VAL A 103 -8.41 -11.13 8.88
N ASN A 104 -9.08 -12.28 8.80
CA ASN A 104 -9.21 -13.21 9.93
C ASN A 104 -7.85 -13.80 10.36
N GLU A 105 -6.90 -13.88 9.43
CA GLU A 105 -5.54 -14.38 9.63
C GLU A 105 -4.74 -13.58 10.66
N GLU A 106 -5.19 -12.38 11.01
CA GLU A 106 -4.56 -11.50 12.00
C GLU A 106 -5.36 -11.34 13.28
N ILE A 107 -6.59 -11.86 13.32
CA ILE A 107 -7.45 -11.80 14.50
C ILE A 107 -7.14 -13.01 15.38
N HIS A 108 -6.45 -12.76 16.49
CA HIS A 108 -6.04 -13.83 17.42
C HIS A 108 -7.19 -14.32 18.30
N PHE A 109 -8.03 -13.40 18.77
CA PHE A 109 -9.20 -13.70 19.59
C PHE A 109 -10.30 -12.70 19.27
N SER A 110 -11.52 -13.20 19.06
CA SER A 110 -12.70 -12.33 18.98
C SER A 110 -13.11 -11.91 20.39
N VAL A 111 -13.19 -10.61 20.62
CA VAL A 111 -13.68 -10.04 21.89
C VAL A 111 -14.92 -9.20 21.65
N ARG A 112 -15.78 -9.09 22.66
CA ARG A 112 -17.00 -8.29 22.57
C ARG A 112 -16.63 -6.82 22.34
N GLY A 113 -17.21 -6.20 21.32
CA GLY A 113 -16.98 -4.79 20.99
C GLY A 113 -15.76 -4.52 20.10
N TYR A 114 -15.03 -5.56 19.69
CA TYR A 114 -14.09 -5.45 18.58
C TYR A 114 -14.81 -5.81 17.28
N HIS A 115 -15.02 -4.83 16.42
CA HIS A 115 -15.62 -5.02 15.10
C HIS A 115 -14.55 -5.14 14.02
N GLY A 116 -13.32 -4.71 14.30
CA GLY A 116 -12.17 -4.85 13.40
C GLY A 116 -12.30 -3.97 12.15
N GLY A 117 -13.18 -2.97 12.19
CA GLY A 117 -13.52 -2.10 11.07
C GLY A 117 -12.61 -0.88 10.94
N GLY A 118 -12.65 -0.24 9.77
CA GLY A 118 -11.77 0.86 9.40
C GLY A 118 -11.82 2.11 10.27
N THR A 119 -12.89 2.34 11.03
CA THR A 119 -12.98 3.54 11.89
C THR A 119 -12.30 3.37 13.25
N GLU A 120 -12.02 2.13 13.67
CA GLU A 120 -11.50 1.82 15.02
C GLU A 120 -10.19 1.04 14.99
N ASN A 121 -9.88 0.35 13.89
CA ASN A 121 -8.73 -0.54 13.81
C ASN A 121 -7.58 0.11 13.01
N PRO A 122 -6.46 0.49 13.64
CA PRO A 122 -5.32 1.11 12.93
C PRO A 122 -4.63 0.17 11.93
N MET A 123 -4.93 -1.14 11.98
CA MET A 123 -4.43 -2.12 11.03
C MET A 123 -5.19 -2.09 9.71
N VAL A 124 -6.37 -1.47 9.67
CA VAL A 124 -7.18 -1.31 8.46
C VAL A 124 -6.71 -0.08 7.69
N ARG A 125 -5.63 -0.27 6.92
CA ARG A 125 -5.06 0.74 6.04
C ARG A 125 -4.23 0.07 4.93
N ALA A 126 -4.14 0.73 3.80
CA ALA A 126 -3.10 0.51 2.80
C ALA A 126 -1.90 1.41 3.07
N ASP A 127 -0.70 0.85 2.98
CA ASP A 127 0.57 1.58 3.07
C ASP A 127 1.27 1.62 1.70
N MET A 128 1.82 2.78 1.37
CA MET A 128 2.65 2.99 0.19
C MET A 128 4.11 2.98 0.61
N ILE A 129 4.92 2.10 0.02
CA ILE A 129 6.32 1.93 0.40
C ILE A 129 7.28 2.02 -0.78
N PHE A 130 8.53 2.32 -0.47
CA PHE A 130 9.67 2.12 -1.35
C PHE A 130 10.86 1.55 -0.57
N TYR A 131 11.59 0.60 -1.17
CA TYR A 131 12.86 0.14 -0.63
C TYR A 131 13.80 -0.34 -1.73
N LYS A 132 15.10 -0.32 -1.44
CA LYS A 132 16.15 -0.79 -2.35
C LYS A 132 16.42 -2.26 -2.13
N THR A 133 16.88 -2.94 -3.18
CA THR A 133 17.34 -4.32 -3.10
C THR A 133 18.80 -4.41 -3.57
N PRO A 134 19.51 -5.53 -3.31
CA PRO A 134 20.87 -5.70 -3.81
C PRO A 134 20.96 -5.51 -5.33
N ASN A 135 22.14 -5.09 -5.80
CA ASN A 135 22.42 -4.78 -7.20
C ASN A 135 21.53 -3.66 -7.77
N ASP A 136 21.34 -2.60 -6.98
CA ASP A 136 20.63 -1.37 -7.37
C ASP A 136 19.17 -1.56 -7.80
N GLY A 137 18.55 -2.67 -7.42
CA GLY A 137 17.13 -2.88 -7.60
C GLY A 137 16.30 -2.08 -6.58
N GLY A 138 14.99 -2.10 -6.77
CA GLY A 138 14.07 -1.52 -5.80
C GLY A 138 12.66 -2.03 -6.00
N VAL A 139 11.83 -1.81 -4.99
CA VAL A 139 10.42 -2.17 -4.99
C VAL A 139 9.63 -0.95 -4.56
N PHE A 140 8.63 -0.60 -5.36
CA PHE A 140 7.60 0.36 -5.02
C PHE A 140 6.26 -0.38 -4.95
N ALA A 141 5.48 -0.16 -3.90
CA ALA A 141 4.19 -0.79 -3.71
C ALA A 141 3.18 0.19 -3.09
N PRO A 142 2.01 0.43 -3.70
CA PRO A 142 0.98 1.33 -3.16
C PRO A 142 0.04 0.66 -2.15
N GLY A 143 0.02 -0.68 -2.09
CA GLY A 143 -0.75 -1.43 -1.08
C GLY A 143 -2.27 -1.41 -1.24
N SER A 144 -2.81 -1.11 -2.42
CA SER A 144 -4.26 -1.08 -2.67
C SER A 144 -4.62 -1.67 -4.01
N LEU A 145 -5.70 -2.45 -4.04
CA LEU A 145 -6.28 -2.98 -5.27
C LEU A 145 -6.90 -1.87 -6.15
N SER A 146 -7.48 -0.83 -5.55
CA SER A 146 -8.13 0.25 -6.29
C SER A 146 -7.17 1.31 -6.86
N TRP A 147 -5.85 1.19 -6.62
CA TRP A 147 -4.83 2.14 -7.09
C TRP A 147 -4.93 2.41 -8.59
N CYS A 148 -4.89 1.35 -9.40
CA CYS A 148 -4.98 1.45 -10.86
C CYS A 148 -6.31 2.04 -11.34
N GLY A 149 -7.38 1.87 -10.56
CA GLY A 149 -8.69 2.48 -10.83
C GLY A 149 -8.69 4.01 -10.77
N SER A 150 -7.62 4.62 -10.27
CA SER A 150 -7.50 6.06 -10.08
C SER A 150 -6.56 6.73 -11.11
N LEU A 151 -5.87 5.93 -11.96
CA LEU A 151 -4.92 6.45 -12.95
C LEU A 151 -5.59 7.35 -14.00
N SER A 152 -6.70 6.94 -14.58
CA SER A 152 -7.34 7.66 -15.70
C SER A 152 -8.10 8.93 -15.29
N HIS A 153 -8.19 9.22 -13.99
CA HIS A 153 -8.90 10.39 -13.49
C HIS A 153 -8.32 11.70 -14.07
N ASN A 154 -9.20 12.65 -14.40
CA ASN A 154 -8.81 13.97 -14.92
C ASN A 154 -7.84 13.89 -16.12
N ASN A 155 -8.13 13.01 -17.09
CA ASN A 155 -7.26 12.77 -18.25
C ASN A 155 -5.80 12.42 -17.86
N TYR A 156 -5.64 11.56 -16.85
CA TYR A 156 -4.34 11.17 -16.26
C TYR A 156 -3.56 12.30 -15.58
N ASN A 157 -4.11 13.51 -15.47
CA ASN A 157 -3.49 14.61 -14.75
C ASN A 157 -3.90 14.60 -13.28
N ASN A 158 -3.29 13.69 -12.52
CA ASN A 158 -3.56 13.50 -11.10
C ASN A 158 -2.34 12.92 -10.34
N ASN A 159 -2.39 12.93 -9.01
CA ASN A 159 -1.25 12.51 -8.18
C ASN A 159 -0.96 11.00 -8.24
N VAL A 160 -1.96 10.13 -8.43
CA VAL A 160 -1.76 8.67 -8.58
C VAL A 160 -0.97 8.36 -9.87
N SER A 161 -1.37 8.99 -10.98
CA SER A 161 -0.66 8.88 -12.25
C SER A 161 0.74 9.44 -12.18
N ARG A 162 0.92 10.59 -11.52
CA ARG A 162 2.24 11.21 -11.34
C ARG A 162 3.20 10.34 -10.54
N ILE A 163 2.77 9.80 -9.39
CA ILE A 163 3.60 8.90 -8.58
C ILE A 163 3.98 7.65 -9.37
N THR A 164 3.00 7.06 -10.08
CA THR A 164 3.24 5.87 -10.91
C THR A 164 4.22 6.16 -12.05
N GLU A 165 4.08 7.30 -12.73
CA GLU A 165 5.00 7.75 -13.77
C GLU A 165 6.40 7.99 -13.21
N ASN A 166 6.52 8.66 -12.06
CA ASN A 166 7.80 8.90 -11.39
C ASN A 166 8.50 7.57 -11.08
N ALA A 167 7.78 6.60 -10.49
CA ALA A 167 8.29 5.25 -10.20
C ALA A 167 8.84 4.57 -11.46
N ILE A 168 8.04 4.51 -12.54
CA ILE A 168 8.43 3.90 -13.81
C ILE A 168 9.66 4.59 -14.39
N ARG A 169 9.67 5.93 -14.44
CA ARG A 169 10.80 6.70 -14.97
C ARG A 169 12.06 6.51 -14.14
N GLY A 170 11.95 6.40 -12.82
CA GLY A 170 13.10 6.12 -11.96
C GLY A 170 13.68 4.73 -12.20
N PHE A 171 12.84 3.70 -12.27
CA PHE A 171 13.29 2.32 -12.54
C PHE A 171 13.87 2.11 -13.94
N LEU A 172 13.53 2.98 -14.92
CA LEU A 172 14.08 2.94 -16.27
C LEU A 172 15.42 3.68 -16.43
N LYS A 173 15.92 4.39 -15.41
CA LYS A 173 17.23 5.05 -15.47
C LYS A 173 18.34 4.02 -15.31
N ASP A 174 19.44 4.22 -16.03
CA ASP A 174 20.65 3.38 -15.92
C ASP A 174 21.44 3.64 -14.62
N ASN A 175 21.16 4.75 -13.94
CA ASN A 175 21.82 5.11 -12.69
C ASN A 175 21.14 4.40 -11.50
N PRO A 176 21.91 4.09 -10.43
CA PRO A 176 21.33 3.59 -9.20
C PRO A 176 20.18 4.47 -8.70
N LEU A 177 19.14 3.82 -8.17
CA LEU A 177 18.05 4.52 -7.49
C LEU A 177 18.62 5.33 -6.31
N PRO A 178 18.09 6.54 -6.05
CA PRO A 178 18.47 7.34 -4.89
C PRO A 178 18.39 6.55 -3.58
#